data_AF-A0A963PVS2-F1
#
_entry.id   AF-A0A963PVS2-F1
#
_cell.length_a   1.000
_cell.length_b   1.000
_cell.length_c   1.000
_cell.angle_alpha   90.00
_cell.angle_beta   90.00
_cell.angle_gamma   90.00
#
_symmetry.space_group_name_H-M   'P 1'
#
loop_
_entity.id
_entity.type
_entity.pdbx_description
1 polymer ?
#
loop_
_entity_poly.entity_id
_entity_poly.type
_entity_poly.pdbx_seq_one_letter_code
_entity_poly.pdbx_strand_id
1 'polypeptide(L)'
;MASQRHWNLGAKLALVAVPFMLLAVMTIGVTLWVSWQLEGGAAAVNEAGRMRMQAYRMSLSISTGQPQRLRLQEADFARNLETLRVGDPERPLFVPWDDTVRARYATVQREWAGYRERWIAGGAGDMQALQEDTGRFVAAIDTWVQSIEAHMSRWTALLHLAQLFTMALAVVGTMVLVYVGYLFVLEPVGLLKQAIGRIQDGDFSARVNRVSSDEFGTLADGFNGMAAHVQSMYLTLEARVAEKTAELQEKRERLEALYSVTSLVAKSTQLQELTNGFVQRLRNIAHADAVALRWSDETNTRYLMLASEGLPASM
;
A
#
# COMPACT_ATOMS: atom_id res chain seq x y z
N MET A 1 -9.99 31.24 5.09
CA MET A 1 -9.65 29.98 5.79
C MET A 1 -9.66 28.86 4.75
N ALA A 2 -8.50 28.36 4.36
CA ALA A 2 -8.40 27.26 3.40
C ALA A 2 -8.86 25.97 4.09
N SER A 3 -9.91 25.35 3.55
CA SER A 3 -10.36 24.01 3.95
C SER A 3 -9.22 23.02 3.75
N GLN A 4 -8.59 22.58 4.84
CA GLN A 4 -7.61 21.50 4.78
C GLN A 4 -8.37 20.20 4.48
N ARG A 5 -8.27 19.76 3.22
CA ARG A 5 -8.92 18.53 2.75
C ARG A 5 -8.27 17.36 3.48
N HIS A 6 -8.96 16.74 4.44
CA HIS A 6 -8.49 15.55 5.13
C HIS A 6 -8.66 14.34 4.22
N TRP A 7 -7.55 13.70 3.84
CA TRP A 7 -7.55 12.46 3.08
C TRP A 7 -7.57 11.29 4.05
N ASN A 8 -8.57 10.41 3.93
CA ASN A 8 -8.57 9.14 4.64
C ASN A 8 -7.44 8.23 4.12
N LEU A 9 -7.03 7.25 4.94
CA LEU A 9 -6.01 6.28 4.59
C LEU A 9 -6.35 5.56 3.27
N GLY A 10 -7.63 5.19 3.09
CA GLY A 10 -8.11 4.54 1.87
C GLY A 10 -7.87 5.38 0.61
N ALA A 11 -8.14 6.68 0.63
CA ALA A 11 -7.90 7.55 -0.53
C ALA A 11 -6.40 7.76 -0.80
N LYS A 12 -5.55 7.81 0.23
CA LYS A 12 -4.09 7.88 0.04
C LYS A 12 -3.58 6.63 -0.67
N LEU A 13 -4.00 5.45 -0.21
CA LEU A 13 -3.63 4.17 -0.83
C LEU A 13 -4.20 4.05 -2.25
N ALA A 14 -5.46 4.43 -2.45
CA ALA A 14 -6.09 4.40 -3.76
C ALA A 14 -5.41 5.36 -4.76
N LEU A 15 -5.01 6.56 -4.32
CA LEU A 15 -4.30 7.52 -5.17
C LEU A 15 -2.96 6.97 -5.67
N VAL A 16 -2.31 6.12 -4.89
CA VAL A 16 -1.10 5.40 -5.33
C VAL A 16 -1.44 4.20 -6.20
N ALA A 17 -2.44 3.38 -5.84
CA ALA A 17 -2.74 2.13 -6.51
C ALA A 17 -3.44 2.29 -7.88
N VAL A 18 -4.38 3.23 -7.99
CA VAL A 18 -5.25 3.40 -9.16
C VAL A 18 -4.46 3.69 -10.44
N PRO A 19 -3.44 4.57 -10.46
CA PRO A 19 -2.62 4.78 -11.65
C PRO A 19 -1.96 3.50 -12.17
N PHE A 20 -1.39 2.67 -11.29
CA PHE A 20 -0.80 1.39 -11.69
C PHE A 20 -1.85 0.44 -12.25
N MET A 21 -3.03 0.37 -11.63
CA MET A 21 -4.12 -0.46 -12.09
C MET A 21 -4.63 -0.04 -13.47
N LEU A 22 -4.84 1.26 -13.70
CA LEU A 22 -5.26 1.80 -15.00
C LEU A 22 -4.23 1.50 -16.08
N LEU A 23 -2.95 1.67 -15.76
CA LEU A 23 -1.86 1.43 -16.71
C LEU A 23 -1.72 -0.07 -17.02
N ALA A 24 -1.93 -0.94 -16.03
CA ALA A 24 -2.00 -2.39 -16.24
C ALA A 24 -3.16 -2.79 -17.16
N VAL A 25 -4.37 -2.28 -16.90
CA VAL A 25 -5.56 -2.55 -17.74
C VAL A 25 -5.34 -2.04 -19.17
N MET A 26 -4.78 -0.84 -19.33
CA MET A 26 -4.45 -0.30 -20.64
C MET A 26 -3.45 -1.21 -21.39
N THR A 27 -2.40 -1.64 -20.70
CA THR A 27 -1.37 -2.50 -21.32
C THR A 27 -1.92 -3.87 -21.69
N ILE A 28 -2.75 -4.47 -20.83
CA ILE A 28 -3.47 -5.72 -21.13
C ILE A 28 -4.35 -5.54 -22.36
N GLY A 29 -5.11 -4.44 -22.44
CA GLY A 29 -5.93 -4.12 -23.62
C GLY A 29 -5.11 -4.04 -24.91
N VAL A 30 -3.94 -3.38 -24.86
CA VAL A 30 -3.01 -3.33 -25.99
C VAL A 30 -2.51 -4.74 -26.36
N THR A 31 -2.11 -5.56 -25.40
CA THR A 31 -1.63 -6.92 -25.68
C THR A 31 -2.69 -7.82 -26.30
N LEU A 32 -3.93 -7.73 -25.85
CA LEU A 32 -5.05 -8.48 -26.41
C LEU A 32 -5.36 -8.03 -27.84
N TRP A 33 -5.34 -6.72 -28.09
CA TRP A 33 -5.54 -6.18 -29.43
C TRP A 33 -4.44 -6.61 -30.40
N VAL A 34 -3.17 -6.57 -29.97
CA VAL A 34 -2.04 -7.10 -30.75
C VAL A 34 -2.19 -8.60 -31.01
N SER A 35 -2.61 -9.37 -30.00
CA SER A 35 -2.85 -10.81 -30.14
C SER A 35 -3.88 -11.11 -31.22
N TRP A 36 -4.99 -10.35 -31.23
CA TRP A 36 -6.02 -10.50 -32.27
C TRP A 36 -5.46 -10.19 -33.67
N GLN A 37 -4.64 -9.14 -33.78
CA GLN A 37 -3.92 -8.79 -35.02
C GLN A 37 -3.03 -9.93 -35.54
N LEU A 38 -2.34 -10.62 -34.65
CA LEU A 38 -1.44 -11.73 -34.99
C LEU A 38 -2.20 -12.98 -35.42
N GLU A 39 -3.29 -13.34 -34.74
CA GLU A 39 -4.14 -14.49 -35.11
C GLU A 39 -4.74 -14.32 -36.50
N GLY A 40 -5.30 -13.14 -36.78
CA GLY A 40 -5.87 -12.81 -38.09
C GLY A 40 -4.84 -12.79 -39.21
N GLY A 41 -3.68 -12.18 -38.94
CA GLY A 41 -2.57 -12.15 -39.88
C GLY A 41 -2.04 -13.54 -40.21
N ALA A 42 -1.97 -14.45 -39.23
CA ALA A 42 -1.50 -15.83 -39.45
C ALA A 42 -2.43 -16.61 -40.38
N ALA A 43 -3.74 -16.44 -40.23
CA ALA A 43 -4.71 -17.02 -41.14
C ALA A 43 -4.56 -16.46 -42.57
N ALA A 44 -4.32 -15.15 -42.70
CA ALA A 44 -4.10 -14.50 -43.98
C ALA A 44 -2.81 -14.98 -44.68
N VAL A 45 -1.70 -15.11 -43.95
CA VAL A 45 -0.44 -15.67 -44.48
C VAL A 45 -0.65 -17.11 -44.97
N ASN A 46 -1.39 -17.92 -44.22
CA ASN A 46 -1.66 -19.31 -44.61
C ASN A 46 -2.51 -19.40 -45.90
N GLU A 47 -3.57 -18.59 -46.03
CA GLU A 47 -4.39 -18.56 -47.25
C GLU A 47 -3.63 -17.96 -48.45
N ALA A 48 -2.93 -16.83 -48.26
CA ALA A 48 -2.09 -16.25 -49.29
C ALA A 48 -0.96 -17.22 -49.70
N GLY A 49 -0.43 -17.99 -48.75
CA GLY A 49 0.54 -19.04 -49.00
C GLY A 49 0.03 -20.14 -49.93
N ARG A 50 -1.24 -20.56 -49.78
CA ARG A 50 -1.88 -21.55 -50.66
C ARG A 50 -2.03 -21.08 -52.11
N MET A 51 -2.12 -19.77 -52.34
CA MET A 51 -2.28 -19.20 -53.68
C MET A 51 -1.10 -19.51 -54.61
N ARG A 52 0.12 -19.64 -54.06
CA ARG A 52 1.30 -20.09 -54.81
C ARG A 52 1.08 -21.46 -55.46
N MET A 53 0.54 -22.40 -54.69
CA MET A 53 0.21 -23.74 -55.19
C MET A 53 -0.97 -23.71 -56.16
N GLN A 54 -1.96 -22.84 -55.95
CA GLN A 54 -3.06 -22.67 -56.90
C GLN A 54 -2.55 -22.15 -58.25
N ALA A 55 -1.61 -21.20 -58.26
CA ALA A 55 -0.97 -20.69 -59.48
C ALA A 55 -0.26 -21.80 -60.27
N TYR A 56 0.55 -22.63 -59.61
CA TYR A 56 1.18 -23.79 -60.25
C TYR A 56 0.17 -24.84 -60.75
N ARG A 57 -0.93 -25.08 -60.01
CA ARG A 57 -2.00 -26.00 -60.43
C ARG A 57 -2.73 -25.50 -61.68
N MET A 58 -2.96 -24.19 -61.79
CA MET A 58 -3.52 -23.56 -62.98
C MET A 58 -2.58 -23.75 -64.18
N SER A 59 -1.28 -23.47 -64.02
CA SER A 59 -0.25 -23.71 -65.04
C SER A 59 -0.24 -25.17 -65.53
N LEU A 60 -0.31 -26.13 -64.61
CA LEU A 60 -0.41 -27.55 -64.96
C LEU A 60 -1.71 -27.86 -65.73
N SER A 61 -2.83 -27.28 -65.34
CA SER A 61 -4.13 -27.53 -65.99
C SER A 61 -4.20 -26.90 -67.38
N ILE A 62 -3.50 -25.77 -67.60
CA ILE A 62 -3.29 -25.16 -68.92
C ILE A 62 -2.42 -26.07 -69.80
N SER A 63 -1.27 -26.52 -69.28
CA SER A 63 -0.34 -27.38 -70.03
C SER A 63 -0.90 -28.76 -70.40
N THR A 64 -1.78 -29.31 -69.56
CA THR A 64 -2.41 -30.63 -69.77
C THR A 64 -3.79 -30.56 -70.44
N GLY A 65 -4.27 -29.36 -70.80
CA GLY A 65 -5.53 -29.18 -71.52
C GLY A 65 -6.78 -29.60 -70.73
N GLN A 66 -6.88 -29.22 -69.44
CA GLN A 66 -8.01 -29.57 -68.57
C GLN A 66 -8.94 -28.35 -68.30
N PRO A 67 -9.78 -27.92 -69.27
CA PRO A 67 -10.51 -26.66 -69.20
C PRO A 67 -11.55 -26.58 -68.07
N GLN A 68 -12.21 -27.70 -67.74
CA GLN A 68 -13.17 -27.73 -66.62
C GLN A 68 -12.48 -27.51 -65.27
N ARG A 69 -11.32 -28.14 -65.08
CA ARG A 69 -10.50 -28.00 -63.87
C ARG A 69 -9.93 -26.59 -63.76
N LEU A 70 -9.48 -26.02 -64.89
CA LEU A 70 -8.97 -24.66 -64.94
C LEU A 70 -10.04 -23.62 -64.55
N ARG A 71 -11.28 -23.75 -65.03
CA ARG A 71 -12.38 -22.84 -64.65
C ARG A 71 -12.69 -22.89 -63.14
N LEU A 72 -12.67 -24.08 -62.54
CA LEU A 72 -12.85 -24.21 -61.08
C LEU A 72 -11.70 -23.56 -60.31
N GLN A 73 -10.46 -23.80 -60.73
CA GLN A 73 -9.28 -23.19 -60.11
C GLN A 73 -9.26 -21.67 -60.24
N GLU A 74 -9.67 -21.13 -61.40
CA GLU A 74 -9.81 -19.69 -61.62
C GLU A 74 -10.85 -19.08 -60.66
N ALA A 75 -12.02 -19.69 -60.56
CA ALA A 75 -13.09 -19.23 -59.68
C ALA A 75 -12.69 -19.27 -58.20
N ASP A 76 -12.02 -20.34 -57.78
CA ASP A 76 -11.52 -20.48 -56.41
C ASP A 76 -10.40 -19.47 -56.12
N PHE A 77 -9.48 -19.24 -57.05
CA PHE A 77 -8.43 -18.24 -56.90
C PHE A 77 -9.00 -16.83 -56.78
N ALA A 78 -9.96 -16.48 -57.64
CA ALA A 78 -10.63 -15.17 -57.61
C ALA A 78 -11.42 -14.97 -56.30
N ARG A 79 -12.09 -16.01 -55.81
CA ARG A 79 -12.79 -15.98 -54.51
C ARG A 79 -11.80 -15.74 -53.37
N ASN A 80 -10.70 -16.48 -53.33
CA ASN A 80 -9.67 -16.35 -52.29
C ASN A 80 -9.03 -14.96 -52.27
N LEU A 81 -8.75 -14.39 -53.45
CA LEU A 81 -8.21 -13.04 -53.59
C LEU A 81 -9.19 -12.00 -53.00
N GLU A 82 -10.49 -12.15 -53.24
CA GLU A 82 -11.52 -11.26 -52.69
C GLU A 82 -11.72 -11.48 -51.17
N THR A 83 -11.72 -12.72 -50.70
CA THR A 83 -11.75 -13.05 -49.27
C THR A 83 -10.57 -12.42 -48.53
N LEU A 84 -9.36 -12.46 -49.10
CA LEU A 84 -8.18 -11.81 -48.52
C LEU A 84 -8.28 -10.27 -48.53
N ARG A 85 -9.02 -9.69 -49.50
CA ARG A 85 -9.28 -8.24 -49.59
C ARG A 85 -10.21 -7.75 -48.49
N VAL A 86 -11.33 -8.44 -48.31
CA VAL A 86 -12.43 -8.02 -47.42
C VAL A 86 -12.23 -8.55 -45.99
N GLY A 87 -11.56 -9.69 -45.86
CA GLY A 87 -11.51 -10.48 -44.64
C GLY A 87 -12.73 -11.41 -44.51
N ASP A 88 -12.64 -12.32 -43.56
CA ASP A 88 -13.73 -13.17 -43.11
C ASP A 88 -13.98 -12.85 -41.62
N PRO A 89 -15.20 -12.48 -41.20
CA PRO A 89 -15.51 -12.28 -39.78
C PRO A 89 -15.89 -13.59 -39.06
N GLU A 90 -16.30 -14.65 -39.78
CA GLU A 90 -16.65 -15.96 -39.20
C GLU A 90 -15.41 -16.80 -38.87
N ARG A 91 -14.28 -16.50 -39.52
CA ARG A 91 -12.95 -17.05 -39.23
C ARG A 91 -12.03 -15.86 -39.06
N PRO A 92 -11.22 -15.70 -38.00
CA PRO A 92 -10.33 -14.55 -37.85
C PRO A 92 -9.30 -14.55 -38.98
N LEU A 93 -9.65 -13.98 -40.12
CA LEU A 93 -8.86 -13.88 -41.32
C LEU A 93 -9.01 -12.45 -41.79
N PHE A 94 -7.96 -11.69 -41.56
CA PHE A 94 -7.83 -10.35 -42.10
C PHE A 94 -6.36 -10.12 -42.43
N VAL A 95 -6.12 -9.46 -43.54
CA VAL A 95 -4.77 -9.05 -43.91
C VAL A 95 -4.43 -7.79 -43.11
N PRO A 96 -3.30 -7.75 -42.40
CA PRO A 96 -2.85 -6.54 -41.73
C PRO A 96 -2.37 -5.53 -42.79
N TRP A 97 -3.27 -4.64 -43.20
CA TRP A 97 -3.02 -3.68 -44.26
C TRP A 97 -2.11 -2.55 -43.80
N ASP A 98 -0.95 -2.43 -44.44
CA ASP A 98 -0.17 -1.19 -44.51
C ASP A 98 0.05 -0.79 -45.99
N ASP A 99 0.69 0.36 -46.21
CA ASP A 99 0.92 0.87 -47.58
C ASP A 99 1.75 -0.10 -48.43
N THR A 100 2.68 -0.84 -47.81
CA THR A 100 3.52 -1.81 -48.50
C THR A 100 2.72 -3.05 -48.88
N VAL A 101 1.97 -3.64 -47.93
CA VAL A 101 1.11 -4.79 -48.15
C VAL A 101 0.06 -4.47 -49.22
N ARG A 102 -0.51 -3.26 -49.19
CA ARG A 102 -1.49 -2.81 -50.19
C ARG A 102 -0.87 -2.65 -51.58
N ALA A 103 0.33 -2.08 -51.69
CA ALA A 103 1.04 -1.95 -52.97
C ALA A 103 1.45 -3.32 -53.56
N ARG A 104 1.89 -4.25 -52.72
CA ARG A 104 2.23 -5.63 -53.13
C ARG A 104 0.97 -6.40 -53.55
N TYR A 105 -0.13 -6.26 -52.81
CA TYR A 105 -1.42 -6.84 -53.20
C TYR A 105 -1.91 -6.32 -54.55
N ALA A 106 -1.82 -5.01 -54.80
CA ALA A 106 -2.17 -4.43 -56.10
C ALA A 106 -1.30 -4.96 -57.25
N THR A 107 -0.06 -5.36 -56.97
CA THR A 107 0.82 -6.03 -57.95
C THR A 107 0.34 -7.45 -58.24
N VAL A 108 -0.03 -8.22 -57.22
CA VAL A 108 -0.66 -9.55 -57.40
C VAL A 108 -1.95 -9.44 -58.22
N GLN A 109 -2.79 -8.43 -57.99
CA GLN A 109 -4.00 -8.21 -58.78
C GLN A 109 -3.71 -7.93 -60.27
N ARG A 110 -2.68 -7.14 -60.56
CA ARG A 110 -2.25 -6.87 -61.95
C ARG A 110 -1.69 -8.10 -62.63
N GLU A 111 -0.80 -8.84 -61.96
CA GLU A 111 -0.24 -10.10 -62.50
C GLU A 111 -1.35 -11.14 -62.71
N TRP A 112 -2.32 -11.24 -61.81
CA TRP A 112 -3.48 -12.11 -61.96
C TRP A 112 -4.33 -11.76 -63.19
N ALA A 113 -4.64 -10.47 -63.37
CA ALA A 113 -5.42 -10.01 -64.51
C ALA A 113 -4.73 -10.35 -65.85
N GLY A 114 -3.42 -10.08 -65.93
CA GLY A 114 -2.61 -10.42 -67.12
C GLY A 114 -2.49 -11.93 -67.36
N TYR A 115 -2.27 -12.71 -66.30
CA TYR A 115 -2.19 -14.18 -66.38
C TYR A 115 -3.50 -14.78 -66.89
N ARG A 116 -4.64 -14.31 -66.37
CA ARG A 116 -5.97 -14.75 -66.81
C ARG A 116 -6.23 -14.40 -68.27
N GLU A 117 -5.97 -13.16 -68.67
CA GLU A 117 -6.19 -12.71 -70.05
C GLU A 117 -5.36 -13.53 -71.04
N ARG A 118 -4.08 -13.73 -70.76
CA ARG A 118 -3.15 -14.43 -71.65
C ARG A 118 -3.38 -15.94 -71.70
N TRP A 119 -3.53 -16.60 -70.55
CA TRP A 119 -3.45 -18.07 -70.48
C TRP A 119 -4.78 -18.77 -70.24
N ILE A 120 -5.75 -18.10 -69.60
CA ILE A 120 -7.06 -18.68 -69.31
C ILE A 120 -8.06 -18.32 -70.43
N ALA A 121 -8.08 -17.05 -70.85
CA ALA A 121 -8.93 -16.58 -71.95
C ALA A 121 -8.26 -16.74 -73.33
N GLY A 122 -6.96 -16.45 -73.43
CA GLY A 122 -6.21 -16.50 -74.70
C GLY A 122 -5.89 -17.91 -75.23
N GLY A 123 -5.96 -18.94 -74.39
CA GLY A 123 -5.72 -20.33 -74.78
C GLY A 123 -4.24 -20.71 -74.96
N ALA A 124 -3.99 -21.90 -75.50
CA ALA A 124 -2.69 -22.55 -75.54
C ALA A 124 -1.59 -21.69 -76.20
N GLY A 125 -0.47 -21.53 -75.50
CA GLY A 125 0.72 -20.84 -75.96
C GLY A 125 2.00 -21.63 -75.62
N ASP A 126 3.14 -21.02 -75.87
CA ASP A 126 4.45 -21.62 -75.59
C ASP A 126 4.60 -22.03 -74.11
N MET A 127 5.00 -23.28 -73.87
CA MET A 127 5.18 -23.83 -72.53
C MET A 127 6.30 -23.10 -71.76
N GLN A 128 7.34 -22.61 -72.43
CA GLN A 128 8.38 -21.80 -71.78
C GLN A 128 7.81 -20.48 -71.29
N ALA A 129 7.07 -19.76 -72.14
CA ALA A 129 6.39 -18.53 -71.75
C ALA A 129 5.39 -18.74 -70.59
N LEU A 130 4.66 -19.86 -70.58
CA LEU A 130 3.75 -20.20 -69.47
C LEU A 130 4.52 -20.39 -68.16
N GLN A 131 5.64 -21.11 -68.19
CA GLN A 131 6.48 -21.33 -67.01
C GLN A 131 7.06 -20.01 -66.48
N GLU A 132 7.56 -19.14 -67.36
CA GLU A 132 8.07 -17.81 -66.98
C GLU A 132 7.00 -16.92 -66.36
N ASP A 133 5.82 -16.82 -67.00
CA ASP A 133 4.70 -16.02 -66.48
C ASP A 133 4.16 -16.59 -65.17
N THR A 134 4.08 -17.91 -65.04
CA THR A 134 3.72 -18.57 -63.77
C THR A 134 4.73 -18.23 -62.68
N GLY A 135 6.03 -18.28 -63.00
CA GLY A 135 7.10 -17.91 -62.08
C GLY A 135 7.03 -16.46 -61.63
N ARG A 136 6.80 -15.51 -62.55
CA ARG A 136 6.60 -14.09 -62.24
C ARG A 136 5.38 -13.87 -61.33
N PHE A 137 4.27 -14.54 -61.64
CA PHE A 137 3.06 -14.44 -60.84
C PHE A 137 3.25 -15.00 -59.42
N VAL A 138 3.85 -16.18 -59.29
CA VAL A 138 4.18 -16.78 -57.99
C VAL A 138 5.13 -15.89 -57.20
N ALA A 139 6.13 -15.28 -57.83
CA ALA A 139 7.05 -14.36 -57.18
C ALA A 139 6.35 -13.09 -56.66
N ALA A 140 5.34 -12.57 -57.38
CA ALA A 140 4.53 -11.47 -56.90
C ALA A 140 3.70 -11.85 -55.66
N ILE A 141 3.12 -13.05 -55.65
CA ILE A 141 2.42 -13.60 -54.48
C ILE A 141 3.40 -13.76 -53.31
N ASP A 142 4.58 -14.32 -53.54
CA ASP A 142 5.59 -14.55 -52.51
C ASP A 142 6.07 -13.24 -51.86
N THR A 143 6.34 -12.23 -52.69
CA THR A 143 6.73 -10.89 -52.20
C THR A 143 5.60 -10.23 -51.39
N TRP A 144 4.34 -10.48 -51.76
CA TRP A 144 3.20 -10.01 -50.97
C TRP A 144 3.08 -10.77 -49.63
N VAL A 145 3.19 -12.09 -49.62
CA VAL A 145 3.19 -12.91 -48.40
C VAL A 145 4.30 -12.47 -47.45
N GLN A 146 5.53 -12.29 -47.94
CA GLN A 146 6.67 -11.81 -47.15
C GLN A 146 6.40 -10.43 -46.53
N SER A 147 5.68 -9.54 -47.23
CA SER A 147 5.32 -8.23 -46.66
C SER A 147 4.35 -8.33 -45.49
N ILE A 148 3.42 -9.31 -45.52
CA ILE A 148 2.52 -9.62 -44.41
C ILE A 148 3.31 -10.21 -43.24
N GLU A 149 4.19 -11.17 -43.50
CA GLU A 149 5.04 -11.80 -42.47
C GLU A 149 5.96 -10.78 -41.77
N ALA A 150 6.58 -9.87 -42.53
CA ALA A 150 7.41 -8.79 -41.98
C ALA A 150 6.57 -7.81 -41.14
N HIS A 151 5.32 -7.54 -41.54
CA HIS A 151 4.39 -6.79 -40.72
C HIS A 151 4.10 -7.53 -39.42
N MET A 152 3.69 -8.79 -39.46
CA MET A 152 3.40 -9.62 -38.28
C MET A 152 4.59 -9.75 -37.32
N SER A 153 5.81 -9.91 -37.83
CA SER A 153 7.02 -9.98 -37.00
C SER A 153 7.19 -8.73 -36.12
N ARG A 154 6.90 -7.54 -36.64
CA ARG A 154 6.90 -6.29 -35.86
C ARG A 154 5.87 -6.32 -34.73
N TRP A 155 4.68 -6.84 -35.00
CA TRP A 155 3.62 -7.00 -33.98
C TRP A 155 4.00 -8.00 -32.90
N THR A 156 4.65 -9.12 -33.26
CA THR A 156 5.17 -10.07 -32.27
C THR A 156 6.22 -9.42 -31.36
N ALA A 157 7.12 -8.61 -31.93
CA ALA A 157 8.09 -7.86 -31.14
C ALA A 157 7.42 -6.84 -30.19
N LEU A 158 6.41 -6.11 -30.67
CA LEU A 158 5.62 -5.19 -29.86
C LEU A 158 4.86 -5.91 -28.74
N LEU A 159 4.31 -7.10 -29.02
CA LEU A 159 3.64 -7.94 -28.02
C LEU A 159 4.60 -8.31 -26.89
N HIS A 160 5.79 -8.80 -27.22
CA HIS A 160 6.79 -9.17 -26.22
C HIS A 160 7.29 -7.94 -25.43
N LEU A 161 7.47 -6.79 -26.08
CA LEU A 161 7.83 -5.56 -25.39
C LEU A 161 6.74 -5.10 -24.42
N ALA A 162 5.47 -5.15 -24.83
CA ALA A 162 4.33 -4.82 -23.97
C ALA A 162 4.19 -5.80 -22.80
N GLN A 163 4.48 -7.09 -23.00
CA GLN A 163 4.51 -8.10 -21.93
C GLN A 163 5.62 -7.81 -20.91
N LEU A 164 6.84 -7.52 -21.36
CA LEU A 164 7.95 -7.15 -20.49
C LEU A 164 7.64 -5.88 -19.71
N PHE A 165 7.05 -4.88 -20.37
CA PHE A 165 6.62 -3.65 -19.71
C PHE A 165 5.54 -3.90 -18.65
N THR A 166 4.54 -4.75 -18.93
CA THR A 166 3.51 -5.13 -17.96
C THR A 166 4.13 -5.83 -16.74
N MET A 167 5.11 -6.71 -16.97
CA MET A 167 5.79 -7.41 -15.87
C MET A 167 6.62 -6.45 -15.01
N ALA A 168 7.36 -5.54 -15.64
CA ALA A 168 8.09 -4.49 -14.92
C ALA A 168 7.15 -3.59 -14.12
N LEU A 169 6.03 -3.18 -14.71
CA LEU A 169 4.99 -2.39 -14.03
C LEU A 169 4.42 -3.13 -12.82
N ALA A 170 4.15 -4.42 -12.92
CA ALA A 170 3.65 -5.23 -11.81
C ALA A 170 4.64 -5.29 -10.65
N VAL A 171 5.94 -5.50 -10.94
CA VAL A 171 7.00 -5.52 -9.93
C VAL A 171 7.14 -4.16 -9.26
N VAL A 172 7.27 -3.08 -10.04
CA VAL A 172 7.43 -1.72 -9.52
C VAL A 172 6.18 -1.29 -8.74
N GLY A 173 4.99 -1.53 -9.28
CA GLY A 173 3.73 -1.23 -8.62
C GLY A 173 3.60 -1.96 -7.29
N THR A 174 3.98 -3.25 -7.23
CA THR A 174 3.99 -4.02 -5.98
C THR A 174 4.98 -3.45 -4.97
N MET A 175 6.21 -3.14 -5.38
CA MET A 175 7.21 -2.52 -4.50
C MET A 175 6.72 -1.19 -3.93
N VAL A 176 6.16 -0.33 -4.78
CA VAL A 176 5.60 0.96 -4.36
C VAL A 176 4.44 0.75 -3.38
N LEU A 177 3.51 -0.16 -3.66
CA LEU A 177 2.39 -0.45 -2.77
C LEU A 177 2.84 -0.99 -1.40
N VAL A 178 3.82 -1.88 -1.37
CA VAL A 178 4.39 -2.40 -0.12
C VAL A 178 5.06 -1.28 0.66
N TYR A 179 5.87 -0.45 0.00
CA TYR A 179 6.57 0.67 0.66
C TYR A 179 5.59 1.72 1.21
N VAL A 180 4.59 2.11 0.42
CA VAL A 180 3.53 3.03 0.83
C VAL A 180 2.69 2.42 1.96
N GLY A 181 2.35 1.13 1.88
CA GLY A 181 1.68 0.42 2.96
C GLY A 181 2.51 0.40 4.25
N TYR A 182 3.83 0.27 4.15
CA TYR A 182 4.71 0.36 5.30
C TYR A 182 4.64 1.74 5.97
N LEU A 183 4.81 2.80 5.20
CA LEU A 183 4.83 4.18 5.71
C LEU A 183 3.47 4.63 6.28
N PHE A 184 2.37 4.34 5.58
CA PHE A 184 1.05 4.85 5.98
C PHE A 184 0.30 3.93 6.96
N VAL A 185 0.74 2.67 7.13
CA VAL A 185 0.05 1.70 7.99
C VAL A 185 0.99 1.10 9.03
N LEU A 186 2.05 0.40 8.62
CA LEU A 186 2.88 -0.38 9.55
C LEU A 186 3.68 0.51 10.52
N GLU A 187 4.21 1.64 10.05
CA GLU A 187 4.97 2.57 10.90
C GLU A 187 4.08 3.24 11.97
N PRO A 188 2.93 3.87 11.65
CA PRO A 188 2.01 4.41 12.65
C PRO A 188 1.53 3.38 13.67
N VAL A 189 1.23 2.15 13.22
CA VAL A 189 0.87 1.05 14.11
C VAL A 189 2.03 0.68 15.04
N GLY A 190 3.26 0.67 14.52
CA GLY A 190 4.47 0.44 15.30
C GLY A 190 4.68 1.48 16.40
N LEU A 191 4.49 2.77 16.08
CA LEU A 191 4.59 3.86 17.06
C LEU A 191 3.55 3.73 18.18
N LEU A 192 2.30 3.40 17.82
CA LEU A 192 1.24 3.19 18.80
C LEU A 192 1.54 1.97 19.69
N LYS A 193 2.01 0.86 19.10
CA LYS A 193 2.43 -0.34 19.84
C LYS A 193 3.52 -0.03 20.86
N GLN A 194 4.53 0.76 20.46
CA GLN A 194 5.63 1.15 21.36
C GLN A 194 5.12 2.03 22.51
N ALA A 195 4.25 3.00 22.23
CA ALA A 195 3.70 3.87 23.26
C ALA A 195 2.81 3.12 24.26
N ILE A 196 2.01 2.15 23.78
CA ILE A 196 1.23 1.26 24.64
C ILE A 196 2.14 0.45 25.55
N GLY A 197 3.24 -0.12 25.01
CA GLY A 197 4.23 -0.84 25.82
C GLY A 197 4.81 0.02 26.95
N ARG A 198 5.19 1.27 26.66
CA ARG A 198 5.70 2.20 27.68
C ARG A 198 4.70 2.47 28.80
N ILE A 199 3.42 2.64 28.48
CA ILE A 199 2.36 2.80 29.50
C ILE A 199 2.23 1.53 30.35
N GLN A 200 2.32 0.35 29.73
CA GLN A 200 2.27 -0.93 30.45
C GLN A 200 3.48 -1.12 31.38
N ASP A 201 4.64 -0.59 31.00
CA ASP A 201 5.87 -0.60 31.81
C ASP A 201 5.89 0.49 32.91
N GLY A 202 4.82 1.28 33.05
CA GLY A 202 4.65 2.29 34.10
C GLY A 202 5.05 3.71 33.69
N ASP A 203 5.49 3.94 32.47
CA ASP A 203 5.74 5.29 31.94
C ASP A 203 4.44 5.92 31.41
N PHE A 204 3.65 6.49 32.32
CA PHE A 204 2.39 7.17 32.00
C PHE A 204 2.58 8.51 31.28
N SER A 205 3.82 8.99 31.14
CA SER A 205 4.14 10.21 30.38
C SER A 205 4.25 9.95 28.87
N ALA A 206 4.27 8.68 28.43
CA ALA A 206 4.38 8.31 27.02
C ALA A 206 3.24 8.91 26.17
N ARG A 207 3.60 9.45 25.00
CA ARG A 207 2.67 10.05 24.02
C ARG A 207 3.07 9.64 22.60
N VAL A 208 2.08 9.63 21.70
CA VAL A 208 2.28 9.38 20.27
C VAL A 208 2.16 10.71 19.52
N ASN A 209 3.15 11.03 18.69
CA ASN A 209 3.07 12.22 17.84
C ASN A 209 1.99 12.04 16.78
N ARG A 210 1.14 13.06 16.61
CA ARG A 210 0.13 13.11 15.56
C ARG A 210 0.79 13.48 14.22
N VAL A 211 1.30 12.48 13.51
CA VAL A 211 2.01 12.67 12.23
C VAL A 211 1.05 12.79 11.05
N SER A 212 -0.16 12.21 11.15
CA SER A 212 -1.13 12.18 10.07
C SER A 212 -2.47 12.80 10.45
N SER A 213 -3.23 13.24 9.45
CA SER A 213 -4.61 13.76 9.61
C SER A 213 -5.68 12.74 9.23
N ASP A 214 -5.33 11.47 9.09
CA ASP A 214 -6.22 10.37 8.76
C ASP A 214 -6.66 9.62 10.03
N GLU A 215 -7.19 8.40 9.86
CA GLU A 215 -7.64 7.53 10.94
C GLU A 215 -6.57 7.30 12.01
N PHE A 216 -5.28 7.23 11.64
CA PHE A 216 -4.19 7.08 12.61
C PHE A 216 -3.91 8.35 13.39
N GLY A 217 -4.18 9.53 12.81
CA GLY A 217 -4.16 10.79 13.54
C GLY A 217 -5.19 10.81 14.67
N THR A 218 -6.43 10.44 14.36
CA THR A 218 -7.51 10.33 15.34
C THR A 218 -7.20 9.28 16.42
N LEU A 219 -6.58 8.16 16.03
CA LEU A 219 -6.19 7.12 16.99
C LEU A 219 -5.07 7.60 17.93
N ALA A 220 -4.09 8.36 17.41
CA ALA A 220 -3.05 8.98 18.22
C ALA A 220 -3.64 9.98 19.23
N ASP A 221 -4.59 10.81 18.79
CA ASP A 221 -5.29 11.77 19.67
C ASP A 221 -6.06 11.04 20.78
N GLY A 222 -6.80 9.97 20.44
CA GLY A 222 -7.51 9.13 21.40
C GLY A 222 -6.58 8.45 22.42
N PHE A 223 -5.46 7.90 21.94
CA PHE A 223 -4.44 7.31 22.81
C PHE A 223 -3.84 8.35 23.78
N ASN A 224 -3.47 9.53 23.28
CA ASN A 224 -2.89 10.59 24.11
C ASN A 224 -3.88 11.09 25.18
N GLY A 225 -5.18 11.16 24.85
CA GLY A 225 -6.22 11.48 25.82
C GLY A 225 -6.33 10.44 26.93
N MET A 226 -6.34 9.15 26.58
CA MET A 226 -6.32 8.05 27.55
C MET A 226 -5.05 8.10 28.43
N ALA A 227 -3.87 8.29 27.82
CA ALA A 227 -2.60 8.36 28.53
C ALA A 227 -2.55 9.53 29.53
N ALA A 228 -3.08 10.70 29.14
CA ALA A 228 -3.21 11.85 30.02
C ALA A 228 -4.13 11.58 31.21
N HIS A 229 -5.26 10.89 30.98
CA HIS A 229 -6.17 10.51 32.05
C HIS A 229 -5.51 9.54 33.04
N VAL A 230 -4.83 8.50 32.55
CA VAL A 230 -4.09 7.54 33.40
C VAL A 230 -3.01 8.25 34.22
N GLN A 231 -2.22 9.13 33.59
CA GLN A 231 -1.20 9.91 34.30
C GLN A 231 -1.81 10.79 35.41
N SER A 232 -2.94 11.45 35.13
CA SER A 232 -3.62 12.29 36.13
C SER A 232 -4.15 11.49 37.31
N MET A 233 -4.70 10.29 37.08
CA MET A 233 -5.16 9.41 38.15
C MET A 233 -3.99 8.95 39.02
N TYR A 234 -2.85 8.62 38.42
CA TYR A 234 -1.65 8.21 39.15
C TYR A 234 -1.11 9.34 40.03
N LEU A 235 -0.93 10.54 39.47
CA LEU A 235 -0.48 11.72 40.24
C LEU A 235 -1.42 12.07 41.39
N THR A 236 -2.74 11.96 41.15
CA THR A 236 -3.75 12.19 42.21
C THR A 236 -3.66 11.14 43.30
N LEU A 237 -3.42 9.87 42.93
CA LEU A 237 -3.25 8.78 43.89
C LEU A 237 -1.98 8.96 44.72
N GLU A 238 -0.85 9.31 44.10
CA GLU A 238 0.41 9.61 44.79
C GLU A 238 0.24 10.77 45.78
N ALA A 239 -0.41 11.87 45.36
CA ALA A 239 -0.68 13.00 46.24
C ALA A 239 -1.52 12.56 47.46
N ARG A 240 -2.54 11.72 47.24
CA ARG A 240 -3.40 11.20 48.32
C ARG A 240 -2.66 10.23 49.24
N VAL A 241 -1.75 9.42 48.71
CA VAL A 241 -0.88 8.55 49.51
C VAL A 241 0.05 9.41 50.37
N ALA A 242 0.71 10.42 49.80
CA ALA A 242 1.58 11.32 50.54
C ALA A 242 0.84 12.06 51.66
N GLU A 243 -0.37 12.57 51.38
CA GLU A 243 -1.24 13.19 52.38
C GLU A 243 -1.57 12.21 53.53
N LYS A 244 -1.97 10.99 53.21
CA LYS A 244 -2.31 9.97 54.23
C LYS A 244 -1.09 9.52 55.02
N THR A 245 0.08 9.43 54.40
CA THR A 245 1.33 9.11 55.08
C THR A 245 1.73 10.23 56.05
N ALA A 246 1.59 11.50 55.66
CA ALA A 246 1.83 12.63 56.54
C ALA A 246 0.86 12.65 57.73
N GLU A 247 -0.44 12.44 57.47
CA GLU A 247 -1.47 12.36 58.53
C GLU A 247 -1.20 11.19 59.51
N LEU A 248 -0.78 10.04 59.00
CA LEU A 248 -0.42 8.89 59.85
C LEU A 248 0.82 9.18 60.69
N GLN A 249 1.81 9.86 60.12
CA GLN A 249 3.03 10.23 60.84
C GLN A 249 2.73 11.21 61.97
N GLU A 250 1.91 12.23 61.73
CA GLU A 250 1.47 13.18 62.76
C GLU A 250 0.73 12.46 63.89
N LYS A 251 -0.21 11.56 63.55
CA LYS A 251 -0.93 10.76 64.56
C LYS A 251 0.01 9.86 65.36
N ARG A 252 1.01 9.27 64.72
CA ARG A 252 2.02 8.44 65.38
C ARG A 252 2.86 9.27 66.36
N GLU A 253 3.36 10.42 65.94
CA GLU A 253 4.13 11.33 66.79
C GLU A 253 3.32 11.77 68.01
N ARG A 254 2.03 12.09 67.82
CA ARG A 254 1.12 12.42 68.91
C ARG A 254 0.90 11.26 69.88
N LEU A 255 0.76 10.04 69.39
CA LEU A 255 0.65 8.85 70.25
C LEU A 255 1.94 8.59 71.03
N GLU A 256 3.11 8.66 70.38
CA GLU A 256 4.42 8.50 71.02
C GLU A 256 4.63 9.56 72.12
N ALA A 257 4.25 10.82 71.84
CA ALA A 257 4.24 11.90 72.82
C ALA A 257 3.38 11.55 74.06
N LEU A 258 2.14 11.10 73.86
CA LEU A 258 1.22 10.68 74.93
C LEU A 258 1.75 9.49 75.73
N TYR A 259 2.29 8.48 75.06
CA TYR A 259 2.92 7.34 75.74
C TYR A 259 4.14 7.76 76.54
N SER A 260 4.97 8.67 76.02
CA SER A 260 6.17 9.15 76.72
C SER A 260 5.82 9.83 78.05
N VAL A 261 4.77 10.67 78.04
CA VAL A 261 4.24 11.34 79.24
C VAL A 261 3.64 10.32 80.20
N THR A 262 2.81 9.40 79.70
CA THR A 262 2.16 8.36 80.54
C THR A 262 3.19 7.44 81.20
N SER A 263 4.23 7.04 80.47
CA SER A 263 5.31 6.20 81.00
C SER A 263 6.13 6.91 82.07
N LEU A 264 6.34 8.22 81.94
CA LEU A 264 7.00 9.03 82.96
C LEU A 264 6.14 9.08 84.24
N VAL A 265 4.84 9.34 84.09
CA VAL A 265 3.89 9.33 85.22
C VAL A 265 3.90 7.99 85.94
N ALA A 266 3.91 6.87 85.21
CA ALA A 266 3.86 5.54 85.79
C ALA A 266 5.16 5.10 86.49
N LYS A 267 6.33 5.59 86.05
CA LYS A 267 7.65 5.16 86.57
C LYS A 267 8.23 6.06 87.65
N SER A 268 7.82 7.32 87.73
CA SER A 268 8.41 8.29 88.64
C SER A 268 7.90 8.08 90.07
N THR A 269 8.80 7.83 91.01
CA THR A 269 8.46 7.56 92.43
C THR A 269 8.54 8.84 93.29
N GLN A 270 9.06 9.93 92.74
CA GLN A 270 9.22 11.23 93.40
C GLN A 270 8.56 12.34 92.60
N LEU A 271 7.85 13.25 93.28
CA LEU A 271 7.12 14.35 92.66
C LEU A 271 8.04 15.28 91.85
N GLN A 272 9.25 15.55 92.35
CA GLN A 272 10.20 16.45 91.68
C GLN A 272 10.73 15.89 90.35
N GLU A 273 11.00 14.58 90.28
CA GLU A 273 11.43 13.92 89.04
C GLU A 273 10.30 13.89 88.00
N LEU A 274 9.07 13.65 88.47
CA LEU A 274 7.88 13.68 87.63
C LEU A 274 7.64 15.07 87.04
N THR A 275 7.65 16.11 87.86
CA THR A 275 7.34 17.48 87.44
C THR A 275 8.40 18.02 86.49
N ASN A 276 9.69 17.78 86.77
CA ASN A 276 10.80 18.17 85.89
C ASN A 276 10.75 17.41 84.55
N GLY A 277 10.62 16.08 84.59
CA GLY A 277 10.54 15.27 83.37
C GLY A 277 9.29 15.58 82.53
N PHE A 278 8.18 15.97 83.17
CA PHE A 278 6.93 16.32 82.50
C PHE A 278 7.08 17.64 81.75
N VAL A 279 7.60 18.67 82.40
CA VAL A 279 7.84 19.98 81.78
C VAL A 279 8.83 19.86 80.61
N GLN A 280 9.85 19.02 80.71
CA GLN A 280 10.80 18.75 79.64
C GLN A 280 10.18 18.10 78.41
N ARG A 281 9.41 17.03 78.62
CA ARG A 281 8.71 16.36 77.52
C ARG A 281 7.66 17.27 76.92
N LEU A 282 6.89 17.98 77.74
CA LEU A 282 5.84 18.89 77.27
C LEU A 282 6.39 20.06 76.47
N ARG A 283 7.54 20.62 76.86
CA ARG A 283 8.22 21.66 76.09
C ARG A 283 8.59 21.17 74.68
N ASN A 284 9.18 19.99 74.59
CA ASN A 284 9.56 19.38 73.31
C ASN A 284 8.35 19.03 72.44
N ILE A 285 7.27 18.51 73.04
CA ILE A 285 6.03 18.13 72.33
C ILE A 285 5.26 19.37 71.86
N ALA A 286 5.15 20.39 72.70
CA ALA A 286 4.42 21.62 72.39
C ALA A 286 5.23 22.60 71.52
N HIS A 287 6.49 22.28 71.21
CA HIS A 287 7.46 23.16 70.57
C HIS A 287 7.48 24.57 71.19
N ALA A 288 7.38 24.63 72.52
CA ALA A 288 7.28 25.89 73.25
C ALA A 288 8.67 26.41 73.67
N ASP A 289 8.86 27.73 73.61
CA ASP A 289 10.10 28.36 74.07
C ASP A 289 10.33 28.11 75.56
N ALA A 290 9.26 28.07 76.36
CA ALA A 290 9.31 27.79 77.78
C ALA A 290 8.01 27.15 78.30
N VAL A 291 8.11 26.31 79.34
CA VAL A 291 6.97 25.68 80.02
C VAL A 291 7.15 25.80 81.54
N ALA A 292 6.06 26.10 82.24
CA ALA A 292 6.01 26.13 83.70
C ALA A 292 4.87 25.25 84.21
N LEU A 293 5.15 24.38 85.18
CA LEU A 293 4.15 23.60 85.89
C LEU A 293 3.94 24.20 87.27
N ARG A 294 2.69 24.56 87.58
CA ARG A 294 2.29 25.15 88.86
C ARG A 294 1.21 24.31 89.50
N TRP A 295 1.34 24.06 90.80
CA TRP A 295 0.30 23.48 91.64
C TRP A 295 -0.59 24.60 92.19
N SER A 296 -1.89 24.39 92.19
CA SER A 296 -2.86 25.33 92.74
C SER A 296 -3.61 24.72 93.93
N ASP A 297 -3.95 25.55 94.91
CA ASP A 297 -4.84 25.20 96.01
C ASP A 297 -6.31 25.11 95.54
N GLU A 298 -7.21 24.47 96.30
CA GLU A 298 -8.63 24.25 95.97
C GLU A 298 -9.39 25.54 95.64
N THR A 299 -8.95 26.66 96.22
CA THR A 299 -9.53 28.00 95.98
C THR A 299 -8.97 28.71 94.74
N ASN A 300 -7.97 28.12 94.07
CA ASN A 300 -7.26 28.65 92.91
C ASN A 300 -6.57 30.02 93.12
N THR A 301 -6.29 30.37 94.39
CA THR A 301 -5.74 31.68 94.78
C THR A 301 -4.23 31.67 95.04
N ARG A 302 -3.60 30.50 95.20
CA ARG A 302 -2.16 30.34 95.43
C ARG A 302 -1.58 29.35 94.44
N TYR A 303 -0.51 29.75 93.76
CA TYR A 303 0.21 28.92 92.80
C TYR A 303 1.63 28.67 93.30
N LEU A 304 2.00 27.39 93.45
CA LEU A 304 3.36 26.96 93.75
C LEU A 304 4.00 26.44 92.47
N MET A 305 5.16 26.97 92.06
CA MET A 305 5.88 26.43 90.91
C MET A 305 6.54 25.10 91.27
N LEU A 306 6.18 24.04 90.55
CA LEU A 306 6.69 22.69 90.77
C LEU A 306 7.90 22.37 89.87
N ALA A 307 7.88 22.89 88.64
CA ALA A 307 8.96 22.75 87.67
C ALA A 307 8.83 23.83 86.59
N SER A 308 9.96 24.21 86.00
CA SER A 308 10.01 25.07 84.82
C SER A 308 11.14 24.65 83.90
N GLU A 309 10.98 24.91 82.60
CA GLU A 309 12.03 24.70 81.61
C GLU A 309 11.96 25.79 80.55
N GLY A 310 13.12 26.35 80.18
CA GLY A 310 13.22 27.44 79.19
C GLY A 310 12.83 28.82 79.74
N LEU A 311 12.36 28.92 80.99
CA LEU A 311 12.13 30.20 81.64
C LEU A 311 13.44 30.84 82.12
N PRO A 312 13.61 32.17 81.97
CA PRO A 312 14.76 32.87 82.52
C PRO A 312 14.77 32.78 84.06
N ALA A 313 15.96 32.64 84.64
CA ALA A 313 16.16 32.43 86.09
C ALA A 313 15.74 33.62 87.00
N SER A 314 15.08 34.64 86.45
CA SER A 314 14.77 35.91 87.12
C SER A 314 13.27 36.24 87.19
N MET A 315 12.39 35.23 87.29
CA MET A 315 10.95 35.42 87.54
C MET A 315 10.50 34.77 88.85
#